data_AF-A0A7C7Q1L7-F1
#
_entry.id   AF-A0A7C7Q1L7-F1
#
_cell.length_a   1.000
_cell.length_b   1.000
_cell.length_c   1.000
_cell.angle_alpha   90.00
_cell.angle_beta   90.00
_cell.angle_gamma   90.00
#
_symmetry.space_group_name_H-M   'P 1'
#
loop_
_entity.id
_entity.type
_entity.pdbx_description
1 polymer ?
#
loop_
_entity_poly.entity_id
_entity_poly.type
_entity_poly.pdbx_seq_one_letter_code
_entity_poly.pdbx_strand_id
1 'polypeptide(L)'
;MPIDSKFPAAKLIEELSSADEQEHKRELIKRIQDEVRKRVNEIAERYLKSERTLGIAIAAVPDAVYDVCAEAHVEAFRKGVLIVPYSRAVPYLLGLIQLMQRFGLSVDTAELSRRLADAEAVLNEMERELSGRFANALTMLRNAHESLQVKASQLQRALGQLRISTSD
;
A
#
# COMPACT_ATOMS: atom_id res chain seq x y z
N MET A 1 -11.50 2.69 11.93
CA MET A 1 -12.30 3.71 11.21
C MET A 1 -12.85 4.71 12.23
N PRO A 2 -12.50 5.99 12.12
CA PRO A 2 -12.99 7.05 13.00
C PRO A 2 -14.39 7.53 12.58
N ILE A 3 -15.24 7.83 13.56
CA ILE A 3 -16.59 8.38 13.37
C ILE A 3 -16.69 9.65 14.22
N ASP A 4 -17.01 10.78 13.60
CA ASP A 4 -17.28 12.04 14.28
C ASP A 4 -18.72 12.46 14.03
N SER A 5 -19.49 12.67 15.09
CA SER A 5 -20.91 13.05 15.01
C SER A 5 -21.19 14.45 15.54
N LYS A 6 -20.17 15.21 15.96
CA LYS A 6 -20.40 16.53 16.57
C LYS A 6 -20.53 17.58 15.48
N PHE A 7 -21.72 18.19 15.38
CA PHE A 7 -21.98 19.34 14.52
C PHE A 7 -22.27 20.59 15.37
N PRO A 8 -21.37 21.60 15.41
CA PRO A 8 -21.49 22.73 16.33
C PRO A 8 -22.46 23.83 15.90
N ALA A 9 -22.95 23.81 14.65
CA ALA A 9 -23.75 24.90 14.07
C ALA A 9 -25.27 24.63 14.06
N ALA A 10 -25.82 24.17 15.18
CA ALA A 10 -27.26 23.91 15.32
C ALA A 10 -28.13 25.16 15.02
N LYS A 11 -27.66 26.35 15.42
CA LYS A 11 -28.36 27.62 15.17
C LYS A 11 -28.56 27.93 13.68
N LEU A 12 -27.58 27.60 12.83
CA LEU A 12 -27.71 27.82 11.39
C LEU A 12 -28.80 26.94 10.76
N ILE A 13 -29.04 25.76 11.33
CA ILE A 13 -30.07 24.83 10.87
C ILE A 13 -31.46 25.36 11.26
N GLU A 14 -31.59 25.90 12.47
CA GLU A 14 -32.83 26.54 12.94
C GLU A 14 -33.16 27.80 12.14
N GLU A 15 -32.16 28.65 11.88
CA GLU A 15 -32.30 29.85 11.03
C GLU A 15 -32.71 29.47 9.59
N LEU A 16 -32.09 28.43 9.02
CA LEU A 16 -32.44 27.96 7.67
C LEU A 16 -33.88 27.44 7.59
N SER A 17 -34.34 26.76 8.63
CA SER A 17 -35.69 26.21 8.71
C SER A 17 -36.76 27.29 8.85
N SER A 18 -36.39 28.44 9.44
CA SER A 18 -37.30 29.56 9.74
C SER A 18 -37.27 30.67 8.69
N ALA A 19 -36.30 30.65 7.78
CA ALA A 19 -36.20 31.63 6.71
C ALA A 19 -37.31 31.42 5.67
N ASP A 20 -37.88 32.51 5.15
CA ASP A 20 -38.82 32.48 4.02
C ASP A 20 -38.17 33.00 2.72
N GLU A 21 -37.26 33.96 2.86
CA GLU A 21 -36.59 34.59 1.73
C GLU A 21 -35.53 33.70 1.08
N GLN A 22 -35.61 33.56 -0.24
CA GLN A 22 -34.82 32.62 -1.00
C GLN A 22 -33.33 32.98 -1.05
N GLU A 23 -33.01 34.27 -1.03
CA GLU A 23 -31.62 34.75 -1.00
C GLU A 23 -30.98 34.52 0.38
N HIS A 24 -31.72 34.78 1.45
CA HIS A 24 -31.26 34.51 2.81
C HIS A 24 -31.01 33.01 3.05
N LYS A 25 -31.86 32.13 2.50
CA LYS A 25 -31.63 30.67 2.51
C LYS A 25 -30.31 30.29 1.83
N ARG A 26 -29.99 30.90 0.69
CA ARG A 26 -28.74 30.61 -0.03
C ARG A 26 -27.52 31.00 0.78
N GLU A 27 -27.54 32.16 1.42
CA GLU A 27 -26.46 32.59 2.31
C GLU A 27 -26.26 31.64 3.49
N LEU A 28 -27.35 31.22 4.13
CA LEU A 28 -27.32 30.25 5.22
C LEU A 28 -26.77 28.89 4.78
N ILE A 29 -27.20 28.38 3.61
CA ILE A 29 -26.67 27.14 3.03
C ILE A 29 -25.16 27.24 2.80
N LYS A 30 -24.69 28.36 2.26
CA LYS A 30 -23.25 28.57 2.03
C LYS A 30 -22.46 28.54 3.34
N ARG A 31 -22.98 29.17 4.40
CA ARG A 31 -22.36 29.15 5.73
C ARG A 31 -22.33 27.74 6.33
N ILE A 32 -23.40 26.97 6.16
CA ILE A 32 -23.46 25.56 6.59
C ILE A 32 -22.42 24.73 5.83
N GLN A 33 -22.32 24.89 4.51
CA GLN A 33 -21.34 24.19 3.69
C GLN A 33 -19.90 24.51 4.09
N ASP A 34 -19.60 25.78 4.38
CA ASP A 34 -18.27 26.19 4.85
C ASP A 34 -17.92 25.55 6.20
N GLU A 35 -18.89 25.43 7.11
CA GLU A 35 -18.70 24.78 8.40
C GLU A 35 -18.48 23.26 8.25
N VAL A 36 -19.24 22.61 7.37
CA VAL A 36 -19.04 21.20 7.01
C VAL A 36 -17.63 20.99 6.43
N ARG A 37 -17.18 21.88 5.53
CA ARG A 37 -15.85 21.79 4.92
C ARG A 37 -14.74 21.92 5.95
N LYS A 38 -14.84 22.86 6.89
CA LYS A 38 -13.88 22.97 8.01
C LYS A 38 -13.84 21.68 8.82
N ARG A 39 -15.00 21.13 9.16
CA ARG A 39 -15.09 19.90 9.95
C ARG A 39 -14.46 18.70 9.24
N VAL A 40 -14.71 18.58 7.93
CA VAL A 40 -14.08 17.55 7.09
C VAL A 40 -12.56 17.67 7.12
N ASN A 41 -12.01 18.89 7.03
CA ASN A 41 -10.57 19.11 7.11
C ASN A 41 -10.00 18.69 8.47
N GLU A 42 -10.65 19.09 9.56
CA GLU A 42 -10.25 18.69 10.92
C GLU A 42 -10.23 17.16 11.07
N ILE A 43 -11.27 16.47 10.58
CA ILE A 43 -11.37 15.01 10.66
C ILE A 43 -10.26 14.35 9.84
N ALA A 44 -10.04 14.82 8.61
CA ALA A 44 -9.01 14.29 7.74
C ALA A 44 -7.60 14.47 8.37
N GLU A 45 -7.30 15.66 8.88
CA GLU A 45 -6.01 15.96 9.49
C GLU A 45 -5.77 15.20 10.79
N ARG A 46 -6.79 15.06 11.63
CA ARG A 46 -6.66 14.43 12.95
C ARG A 46 -6.64 12.91 12.87
N TYR A 47 -7.43 12.32 11.97
CA TYR A 47 -7.71 10.90 12.02
C TYR A 47 -7.17 10.11 10.83
N LEU A 48 -6.97 10.71 9.65
CA LEU A 48 -6.49 9.98 8.46
C LEU A 48 -4.95 9.95 8.32
N LYS A 49 -4.22 10.69 9.14
CA LYS A 49 -2.73 10.71 9.11
C LYS A 49 -2.08 9.49 9.78
N SER A 50 -2.84 8.53 10.29
CA SER A 50 -2.31 7.35 10.99
C SER A 50 -2.39 6.08 10.12
N GLU A 51 -1.30 5.31 10.07
CA GLU A 51 -1.23 3.98 9.42
C GLU A 51 -2.22 2.96 10.00
N ARG A 52 -2.84 3.25 11.16
CA ARG A 52 -3.86 2.41 11.80
C ARG A 52 -5.28 2.63 11.25
N THR A 53 -5.44 3.50 10.26
CA THR A 53 -6.75 3.83 9.68
C THR A 53 -6.86 3.33 8.24
N LEU A 54 -8.06 2.90 7.86
CA LEU A 54 -8.36 2.35 6.52
C LEU A 54 -8.37 3.44 5.41
N GLY A 55 -7.76 4.60 5.65
CA GLY A 55 -7.83 5.76 4.76
C GLY A 55 -9.24 6.38 4.63
N ILE A 56 -10.20 5.94 5.46
CA ILE A 56 -11.60 6.39 5.43
C ILE A 56 -12.06 6.78 6.84
N ALA A 57 -12.71 7.93 6.94
CA ALA A 57 -13.38 8.46 8.12
C ALA A 57 -14.85 8.78 7.84
N ILE A 58 -15.68 8.79 8.89
CA ILE A 58 -17.10 9.10 8.77
C ILE A 58 -17.40 10.40 9.53
N ALA A 59 -18.02 11.35 8.85
CA ALA A 59 -18.58 12.56 9.41
C ALA A 59 -20.11 12.44 9.42
N ALA A 60 -20.69 12.17 10.58
CA ALA A 60 -22.13 12.12 10.74
C ALA A 60 -22.67 13.54 10.97
N VAL A 61 -23.65 13.95 10.17
CA VAL A 61 -24.24 15.30 10.20
C VAL A 61 -25.76 15.23 10.35
N PRO A 62 -26.42 16.29 10.84
CA PRO A 62 -27.88 16.39 10.82
C PRO A 62 -28.44 16.22 9.40
N ASP A 63 -29.60 15.58 9.27
CA ASP A 63 -30.25 15.32 7.98
C ASP A 63 -30.45 16.59 7.14
N ALA A 64 -30.90 17.69 7.77
CA ALA A 64 -31.06 18.98 7.09
C ALA A 64 -29.74 19.54 6.54
N VAL A 65 -28.61 19.24 7.18
CA VAL A 65 -27.27 19.64 6.68
C VAL A 65 -26.87 18.75 5.51
N TYR A 66 -27.11 17.45 5.61
CA TYR A 66 -26.83 16.49 4.54
C TYR A 66 -27.50 16.89 3.22
N ASP A 67 -28.77 17.30 3.28
CA ASP A 67 -29.57 17.61 2.09
C ASP A 67 -29.08 18.86 1.34
N VAL A 68 -28.46 19.82 2.04
CA VAL A 68 -28.02 21.11 1.45
C VAL A 68 -26.52 21.16 1.13
N CYS A 69 -25.77 20.10 1.45
CA CYS A 69 -24.30 20.08 1.36
C CYS A 69 -23.74 19.18 0.25
N ALA A 70 -24.48 19.00 -0.86
CA ALA A 70 -24.08 18.11 -1.95
C ALA A 70 -22.66 18.38 -2.50
N GLU A 71 -22.24 19.64 -2.64
CA GLU A 71 -20.89 19.98 -3.10
C GLU A 71 -19.81 19.59 -2.08
N ALA A 72 -20.09 19.76 -0.79
CA ALA A 72 -19.17 19.37 0.28
C ALA A 72 -18.99 17.84 0.35
N HIS A 73 -19.97 17.04 -0.10
CA HIS A 73 -19.84 15.59 -0.17
C HIS A 73 -18.73 15.15 -1.12
N VAL A 74 -18.63 15.77 -2.29
CA VAL A 74 -17.61 15.42 -3.30
C VAL A 74 -16.21 15.77 -2.78
N GLU A 75 -16.06 16.95 -2.18
CA GLU A 75 -14.79 17.39 -1.61
C GLU A 75 -14.37 16.50 -0.42
N ALA A 76 -15.31 16.16 0.46
CA ALA A 76 -15.07 15.28 1.59
C ALA A 76 -14.63 13.89 1.14
N PHE A 77 -15.29 13.32 0.12
CA PHE A 77 -14.94 12.01 -0.42
C PHE A 77 -13.50 11.99 -0.95
N ARG A 78 -13.06 13.03 -1.66
CA ARG A 78 -11.66 13.14 -2.15
C ARG A 78 -10.64 13.17 -1.01
N LYS A 79 -11.04 13.62 0.18
CA LYS A 79 -10.21 13.65 1.38
C LYS A 79 -10.32 12.37 2.23
N GLY A 80 -11.06 11.36 1.76
CA GLY A 80 -11.30 10.13 2.51
C GLY A 80 -12.32 10.28 3.64
N VAL A 81 -13.19 11.28 3.60
CA VAL A 81 -14.25 11.51 4.60
C VAL A 81 -15.61 11.26 3.97
N LEU A 82 -16.35 10.28 4.48
CA LEU A 82 -17.72 9.99 4.08
C LEU A 82 -18.68 10.78 4.98
N ILE A 83 -19.46 11.67 4.38
CA ILE A 83 -20.53 12.38 5.08
C ILE A 83 -21.79 11.49 5.08
N VAL A 84 -22.40 11.30 6.25
CA VAL A 84 -23.62 10.50 6.41
C VAL A 84 -24.66 11.26 7.26
N PRO A 85 -25.95 11.19 6.92
CA PRO A 85 -26.98 11.77 7.77
C PRO A 85 -27.18 10.92 9.02
N TYR A 86 -27.53 11.56 10.15
CA TYR A 86 -27.78 10.85 11.41
C TYR A 86 -28.81 9.73 11.26
N SER A 87 -29.89 9.95 10.53
CA SER A 87 -30.93 8.93 10.29
C SER A 87 -30.41 7.64 9.63
N ARG A 88 -29.30 7.71 8.87
CA ARG A 88 -28.73 6.55 8.13
C ARG A 88 -27.35 6.15 8.59
N ALA A 89 -26.80 6.78 9.63
CA ALA A 89 -25.45 6.47 10.11
C ALA A 89 -25.31 4.97 10.46
N VAL A 90 -26.27 4.41 11.19
CA VAL A 90 -26.25 2.99 11.62
C VAL A 90 -26.23 2.00 10.44
N PRO A 91 -27.19 2.02 9.49
CA PRO A 91 -27.17 1.08 8.37
C PRO A 91 -25.93 1.24 7.48
N TYR A 92 -25.41 2.46 7.32
CA TYR A 92 -24.15 2.68 6.59
C TYR A 92 -22.96 2.04 7.30
N LEU A 93 -22.86 2.20 8.62
CA LEU A 93 -21.81 1.59 9.42
C LEU A 93 -21.86 0.06 9.37
N LEU A 94 -23.05 -0.53 9.49
CA LEU A 94 -23.23 -1.98 9.38
C LEU A 94 -22.86 -2.48 7.99
N GLY A 95 -23.28 -1.79 6.93
CA GLY A 95 -22.90 -2.12 5.56
C GLY A 95 -21.39 -2.06 5.36
N LEU A 96 -20.72 -1.04 5.89
CA LEU A 96 -19.28 -0.91 5.79
C LEU A 96 -18.54 -1.99 6.59
N ILE A 97 -19.03 -2.35 7.78
CA ILE A 97 -18.51 -3.50 8.55
C ILE A 97 -18.69 -4.80 7.75
N GLN A 98 -19.84 -5.02 7.13
CA GLN A 98 -20.09 -6.20 6.31
C GLN A 98 -19.14 -6.25 5.10
N LEU A 99 -18.90 -5.11 4.44
CA LEU A 99 -17.94 -5.01 3.35
C LEU A 99 -16.52 -5.26 3.85
N MET A 100 -16.14 -4.73 5.01
CA MET A 100 -14.86 -5.04 5.65
C MET A 100 -14.74 -6.51 6.06
N GLN A 101 -15.81 -7.18 6.48
CA GLN A 101 -15.75 -8.61 6.78
C GLN A 101 -15.65 -9.45 5.50
N ARG A 102 -16.33 -9.01 4.44
CA ARG A 102 -16.36 -9.72 3.15
C ARG A 102 -15.11 -9.50 2.31
N PHE A 103 -14.50 -8.31 2.40
CA PHE A 103 -13.41 -7.85 1.54
C PHE A 103 -12.22 -7.30 2.31
N GLY A 104 -12.36 -6.99 3.60
CA GLY A 104 -11.29 -6.47 4.44
C GLY A 104 -10.30 -7.56 4.76
N LEU A 105 -9.27 -7.64 3.91
CA LEU A 105 -7.99 -8.27 4.18
C LEU A 105 -8.09 -9.76 4.55
N SER A 106 -8.72 -10.56 3.69
CA SER A 106 -8.18 -11.89 3.43
C SER A 106 -6.88 -11.76 2.63
N VAL A 107 -5.87 -11.07 3.17
CA VAL A 107 -4.53 -11.60 2.96
C VAL A 107 -4.59 -12.82 3.84
N ASP A 108 -4.79 -13.99 3.24
CA ASP A 108 -4.55 -15.22 3.94
C ASP A 108 -3.07 -15.17 4.32
N THR A 109 -2.81 -14.70 5.54
CA THR A 109 -1.46 -14.52 6.06
C THR A 109 -0.76 -15.87 6.13
N ALA A 110 -1.51 -16.97 6.22
CA ALA A 110 -0.97 -18.30 6.09
C ALA A 110 -0.54 -18.60 4.64
N GLU A 111 -1.35 -18.26 3.63
CA GLU A 111 -0.96 -18.42 2.22
C GLU A 111 0.22 -17.53 1.83
N LEU A 112 0.25 -16.28 2.30
CA LEU A 112 1.38 -15.37 2.07
C LEU A 112 2.65 -15.87 2.77
N SER A 113 2.54 -16.31 4.03
CA SER A 113 3.66 -16.88 4.78
C SER A 113 4.15 -18.18 4.14
N ARG A 114 3.25 -19.01 3.63
CA ARG A 114 3.59 -20.23 2.88
C ARG A 114 4.36 -19.92 1.62
N ARG A 115 3.89 -18.96 0.81
CA ARG A 115 4.60 -18.53 -0.42
C ARG A 115 5.95 -17.89 -0.13
N LEU A 116 6.07 -17.14 0.97
CA LEU A 116 7.34 -16.57 1.40
C LEU A 116 8.31 -17.66 1.87
N ALA A 117 7.84 -18.65 2.62
CA ALA A 117 8.65 -19.79 3.04
C ALA A 117 9.10 -20.65 1.84
N ASP A 118 8.23 -20.86 0.85
CA ASP A 118 8.58 -21.56 -0.39
C ASP A 118 9.67 -20.79 -1.17
N ALA A 119 9.56 -19.47 -1.27
CA ALA A 119 10.57 -18.62 -1.91
C ALA A 119 11.92 -18.66 -1.18
N GLU A 120 11.89 -18.62 0.16
CA GLU A 120 13.10 -18.73 1.00
C GLU A 120 13.77 -20.11 0.86
N ALA A 121 12.99 -21.19 0.76
CA ALA A 121 13.51 -22.53 0.52
C ALA A 121 14.23 -22.63 -0.84
N VAL A 122 13.64 -22.08 -1.91
CA VAL A 122 14.25 -22.05 -3.24
C VAL A 122 15.54 -21.23 -3.24
N LEU A 123 15.56 -20.09 -2.57
CA LEU A 123 16.78 -19.27 -2.45
C LEU A 123 17.90 -20.00 -1.72
N ASN A 124 17.59 -20.69 -0.62
CA ASN A 124 18.55 -21.49 0.13
C ASN A 124 19.09 -22.67 -0.70
N GLU A 125 18.24 -23.30 -1.53
CA GLU A 125 18.67 -24.36 -2.45
C GLU A 125 19.60 -23.82 -3.53
N MET A 126 19.26 -22.67 -4.14
CA MET A 126 20.13 -21.99 -5.11
C MET A 126 21.48 -21.62 -4.49
N GLU A 127 21.50 -21.11 -3.26
CA GLU A 127 22.74 -20.79 -2.54
C GLU A 127 23.59 -22.04 -2.31
N ARG A 128 22.99 -23.16 -1.90
CA ARG A 128 23.70 -24.44 -1.75
C ARG A 128 24.26 -24.98 -3.06
N GLU A 129 23.52 -24.86 -4.16
CA GLU A 129 24.03 -25.25 -5.47
C GLU A 129 25.20 -24.38 -5.94
N LEU A 130 25.11 -23.06 -5.72
CA LEU A 130 26.18 -22.12 -6.04
C LEU A 130 27.44 -22.38 -5.19
N SER A 131 27.29 -22.53 -3.87
CA SER A 131 28.42 -22.77 -2.97
C SER A 131 29.00 -24.18 -3.11
N GLY A 132 28.19 -25.17 -3.46
CA GLY A 132 28.64 -26.56 -3.59
C GLY A 132 29.06 -26.92 -5.00
N ARG A 133 28.08 -27.08 -5.88
CA ARG A 133 28.26 -27.64 -7.24
C ARG A 133 29.09 -26.72 -8.12
N PHE A 134 28.77 -25.42 -8.13
CA PHE A 134 29.52 -24.46 -8.96
C PHE A 134 30.94 -24.24 -8.46
N ALA A 135 31.15 -24.10 -7.14
CA ALA A 135 32.48 -23.99 -6.57
C ALA A 135 33.36 -25.20 -6.91
N ASN A 136 32.83 -26.42 -6.73
CA ASN A 136 33.54 -27.65 -7.07
C ASN A 136 33.85 -27.77 -8.56
N ALA A 137 32.89 -27.44 -9.43
CA ALA A 137 33.10 -27.43 -10.87
C ALA A 137 34.19 -26.42 -11.29
N LEU A 138 34.21 -25.24 -10.67
CA LEU A 138 35.24 -24.22 -10.92
C LEU A 138 36.63 -24.71 -10.50
N THR A 139 36.73 -25.36 -9.33
CA THR A 139 37.97 -25.98 -8.86
C THR A 139 38.44 -27.08 -9.80
N MET A 140 37.55 -27.97 -10.26
CA MET A 140 37.90 -29.01 -11.23
C MET A 140 38.36 -28.43 -12.57
N LEU A 141 37.69 -27.40 -13.08
CA LEU A 141 38.09 -26.70 -14.31
C LEU A 141 39.46 -26.05 -14.17
N ARG A 142 39.73 -25.39 -13.04
CA ARG A 142 41.02 -24.79 -12.75
C ARG A 142 42.13 -25.84 -12.69
N ASN A 143 41.90 -26.95 -12.00
CA ASN A 143 42.87 -28.04 -11.91
C ASN A 143 43.16 -28.66 -13.29
N ALA A 144 42.12 -28.82 -14.13
CA ALA A 144 42.28 -29.31 -15.50
C ALA A 144 43.10 -28.33 -16.35
N HIS A 145 42.86 -27.02 -16.21
CA HIS A 145 43.62 -25.98 -16.90
C HIS A 145 45.10 -25.99 -16.51
N GLU A 146 45.41 -26.05 -15.21
CA GLU A 146 46.79 -26.12 -14.70
C GLU A 146 47.50 -27.38 -15.23
N SER A 147 46.82 -28.53 -15.26
CA SER A 147 47.37 -29.77 -15.83
C SER A 147 47.71 -29.63 -17.33
N LEU A 148 46.85 -28.97 -18.11
CA LEU A 148 47.09 -28.74 -19.53
C LEU A 148 48.28 -27.79 -19.77
N GLN A 149 48.43 -26.74 -18.97
CA GLN A 149 49.61 -25.86 -19.04
C GLN A 149 50.90 -26.63 -18.75
N VAL A 150 50.90 -27.48 -17.72
CA VAL A 150 52.05 -28.31 -17.39
C VAL A 150 52.42 -29.21 -18.58
N LYS A 151 51.44 -29.91 -19.15
CA LYS A 151 51.65 -30.77 -20.33
C LYS A 151 52.15 -30.00 -21.55
N ALA A 152 51.57 -28.83 -21.83
CA ALA A 152 52.02 -27.95 -22.91
C ALA A 152 53.48 -27.50 -22.72
N SER A 153 53.86 -27.12 -21.50
CA SER A 153 55.24 -26.73 -21.17
C SER A 153 56.24 -27.90 -21.30
N GLN A 154 55.80 -29.12 -20.98
CA GLN A 154 56.63 -30.33 -21.12
C GLN A 154 56.82 -30.68 -22.59
N LEU A 155 55.75 -30.62 -23.40
CA LEU A 155 55.82 -30.80 -24.84
C LEU A 155 56.73 -29.76 -25.51
N GLN A 156 56.60 -28.49 -25.14
CA GLN A 156 57.48 -27.43 -25.64
C GLN A 156 58.95 -27.67 -25.30
N ARG A 157 59.25 -28.13 -24.06
CA ARG A 157 60.62 -28.48 -23.66
C ARG A 157 61.15 -29.70 -24.42
N ALA A 158 60.35 -30.75 -24.57
CA ALA A 158 60.72 -31.95 -25.32
C ALA A 158 60.97 -31.63 -26.81
N LEU A 159 60.10 -30.82 -27.42
CA LEU A 159 60.28 -30.32 -28.78
C LEU A 159 61.53 -29.43 -28.92
N GLY A 160 61.82 -28.60 -27.91
CA GLY A 160 63.05 -27.79 -27.86
C GLY A 160 64.31 -28.65 -27.80
N GLN A 161 64.33 -29.70 -26.97
CA GLN A 161 65.44 -30.64 -26.86
C GLN A 161 65.67 -31.41 -28.17
N LEU A 162 64.59 -31.89 -28.80
CA LEU A 162 64.66 -32.56 -30.10
C LEU A 162 65.23 -31.62 -31.17
N ARG A 163 64.80 -30.36 -31.19
CA ARG A 163 65.26 -29.35 -32.16
C ARG A 163 66.73 -28.97 -31.97
N ILE A 164 67.22 -28.94 -30.73
CA ILE A 164 68.65 -28.73 -30.43
C ILE A 164 69.47 -29.95 -30.87
N SER A 165 68.99 -31.18 -30.62
CA SER A 165 69.69 -32.41 -31.02
C SER A 165 69.77 -32.65 -32.54
N THR A 166 68.91 -32.00 -33.33
CA THR A 166 68.93 -32.07 -34.81
C THR A 166 69.73 -30.94 -35.46
N SER A 167 70.36 -30.05 -34.68
CA SER A 167 71.15 -28.91 -35.16
C SER A 167 72.65 -29.01 -34.84
N ASP A 168 73.09 -30.11 -34.23
CA ASP A 168 74.48 -30.61 -34.20
C ASP A 168 74.67 -31.70 -35.29
#